data_AF-A0A951SRQ5-F1
#
_entry.id   AF-A0A951SRQ5-F1
#
_cell.length_a   1.000
_cell.length_b   1.000
_cell.length_c   1.000
_cell.angle_alpha   90.00
_cell.angle_beta   90.00
_cell.angle_gamma   90.00
#
_symmetry.space_group_name_H-M   'P 1'
#
loop_
_entity.id
_entity.type
_entity.pdbx_description
1 polymer ?
#
loop_
_entity_poly.entity_id
_entity_poly.type
_entity_poly.pdbx_seq_one_letter_code
_entity_poly.pdbx_strand_id
1 'polypeptide(L)'
;MKNSFVSTSFLFIVFVVMSIVVQSCTSGEEWCCDEEILLPPDTVRVPPVIIEEPVIPVDYKVTIQIGAFRDETLANAFYSKAQNVLSMRVDKTLDRNDGLFKITVGVFDKIDAANNYLRTVINAGYSDAFVRDLK
;
A
#
# COMPACT_ATOMS: atom_id res chain seq x y z
N MET A 1 15.99 -11.70 -45.80
CA MET A 1 14.61 -12.21 -45.86
C MET A 1 13.82 -11.51 -44.77
N LYS A 2 12.94 -10.58 -45.15
CA LYS A 2 12.06 -9.82 -44.24
C LYS A 2 10.65 -9.99 -44.79
N ASN A 3 9.84 -10.82 -44.14
CA ASN A 3 8.42 -10.90 -44.44
C ASN A 3 7.63 -10.58 -43.17
N SER A 4 7.03 -9.40 -43.19
CA SER A 4 6.02 -8.91 -42.25
C SER A 4 4.78 -9.80 -42.28
N PHE A 5 4.22 -10.10 -41.11
CA PHE A 5 2.88 -10.67 -40.99
C PHE A 5 2.01 -9.68 -40.20
N VAL A 6 1.13 -9.02 -40.93
CA VAL A 6 0.03 -8.18 -40.44
C VAL A 6 -1.14 -9.12 -40.14
N SER A 7 -1.74 -9.02 -38.96
CA SER A 7 -3.06 -9.60 -38.71
C SER A 7 -3.89 -8.62 -37.88
N THR A 8 -4.85 -8.04 -38.59
CA THR A 8 -5.84 -7.05 -38.16
C THR A 8 -7.11 -7.72 -37.63
N SER A 9 -7.83 -6.96 -36.80
CA SER A 9 -9.27 -7.05 -36.53
C SER A 9 -9.79 -8.26 -35.77
N PHE A 10 -10.48 -8.02 -34.66
CA PHE A 10 -11.93 -8.20 -34.60
C PHE A 10 -12.51 -7.46 -33.38
N LEU A 11 -13.34 -6.47 -33.70
CA LEU A 11 -14.12 -5.58 -32.85
C LEU A 11 -15.54 -6.11 -32.84
N PHE A 12 -16.09 -6.52 -31.69
CA PHE A 12 -17.49 -6.94 -31.46
C PHE A 12 -17.58 -7.29 -29.95
N ILE A 13 -18.55 -6.92 -29.09
CA ILE A 13 -19.94 -6.47 -29.20
C ILE A 13 -20.28 -5.71 -27.89
N VAL A 14 -21.06 -4.64 -28.05
CA VAL A 14 -21.77 -3.89 -27.01
C VAL A 14 -23.05 -4.66 -26.62
N PHE A 15 -23.27 -4.91 -25.32
CA PHE A 15 -24.54 -5.31 -24.69
C PHE A 15 -24.80 -4.26 -23.59
N VAL A 16 -25.72 -3.27 -23.68
CA VAL A 16 -27.21 -3.31 -23.70
C VAL A 16 -27.73 -4.36 -22.70
N VAL A 17 -28.54 -4.10 -21.67
CA VAL A 17 -29.59 -3.10 -21.45
C VAL A 17 -29.78 -2.90 -19.93
N MET A 18 -30.06 -1.67 -19.56
CA MET A 18 -30.62 -1.17 -18.31
C MET A 18 -32.06 -1.70 -18.10
N SER A 19 -32.45 -2.11 -16.89
CA SER A 19 -33.87 -2.27 -16.53
C SER A 19 -34.11 -1.98 -15.05
N ILE A 20 -35.11 -1.14 -14.85
CA ILE A 20 -35.57 -0.44 -13.67
C ILE A 20 -36.63 -1.30 -12.99
N VAL A 21 -36.64 -1.38 -11.66
CA VAL A 21 -37.89 -1.63 -10.92
C VAL A 21 -37.91 -0.73 -9.68
N VAL A 22 -38.62 0.39 -9.81
CA VAL A 22 -39.10 1.23 -8.71
C VAL A 22 -40.43 0.62 -8.27
N GLN A 23 -40.54 0.17 -7.03
CA GLN A 23 -41.83 -0.18 -6.44
C GLN A 23 -42.26 0.93 -5.49
N SER A 24 -43.25 1.70 -5.94
CA SER A 24 -44.11 2.53 -5.11
C SER A 24 -45.13 1.64 -4.40
N CYS A 25 -45.23 1.76 -3.08
CA CYS A 25 -46.40 1.29 -2.32
C CYS A 25 -47.12 2.49 -1.73
N THR A 26 -48.38 2.63 -2.15
CA THR A 26 -49.35 3.61 -1.68
C THR A 26 -50.27 2.99 -0.64
N SER A 27 -50.90 3.88 0.13
CA SER A 27 -52.18 3.74 0.86
C SER A 27 -52.16 3.06 2.23
N GLY A 28 -52.81 3.70 3.20
CA GLY A 28 -53.25 3.06 4.43
C GLY A 28 -53.43 3.98 5.64
N GLU A 29 -54.46 4.82 5.59
CA GLU A 29 -55.37 5.19 6.70
C GLU A 29 -54.83 5.68 8.08
N GLU A 30 -55.07 6.97 8.25
CA GLU A 30 -55.36 7.80 9.43
C GLU A 30 -56.22 7.12 10.52
N TRP A 31 -55.69 6.99 11.75
CA TRP A 31 -56.46 6.87 12.99
C TRP A 31 -55.79 7.68 14.10
N CYS A 32 -56.53 8.65 14.62
CA CYS A 32 -56.14 9.56 15.68
C CYS A 32 -56.11 8.85 17.04
N CYS A 33 -55.02 9.02 17.78
CA CYS A 33 -55.05 8.97 19.24
C CYS A 33 -54.53 10.32 19.73
N ASP A 34 -55.39 11.03 20.47
CA ASP A 34 -55.01 12.21 21.25
C ASP A 34 -53.83 11.84 22.16
N GLU A 35 -52.65 12.37 21.87
CA GLU A 35 -51.49 12.28 22.74
C GLU A 35 -51.25 13.66 23.36
N GLU A 36 -51.47 13.72 24.67
CA GLU A 36 -51.14 14.84 25.54
C GLU A 36 -49.69 15.28 25.24
N ILE A 37 -49.50 16.51 24.76
CA ILE A 37 -48.17 17.03 24.41
C ILE A 37 -47.38 17.24 25.71
N LEU A 38 -46.72 16.19 26.17
CA LEU A 38 -45.59 16.28 27.09
C LEU A 38 -44.44 16.93 26.32
N LEU A 39 -44.26 18.25 26.47
CA LEU A 39 -43.05 18.92 25.99
C LEU A 39 -41.84 18.21 26.64
N PRO A 40 -40.93 17.59 25.87
CA PRO A 40 -39.74 16.99 26.44
C PRO A 40 -38.94 18.09 27.15
N PRO A 41 -38.30 17.80 28.30
CA PRO A 41 -37.41 18.75 28.93
C PRO A 41 -36.33 19.16 27.94
N ASP A 42 -36.08 20.47 27.86
CA ASP A 42 -35.17 21.11 26.92
C ASP A 42 -33.82 20.37 26.89
N THR A 43 -33.60 19.55 25.85
CA THR A 43 -32.33 18.85 25.68
C THR A 43 -31.27 19.88 25.30
N VAL A 44 -30.50 20.32 26.28
CA VAL A 44 -29.26 21.04 26.03
C VAL A 44 -28.38 20.12 25.19
N ARG A 45 -28.13 20.52 23.94
CA ARG A 45 -27.21 19.81 23.05
C ARG A 45 -25.79 19.99 23.60
N VAL A 46 -25.34 19.04 24.42
CA VAL A 46 -23.92 18.97 24.77
C VAL A 46 -23.18 18.54 23.49
N PRO A 47 -22.18 19.30 23.03
CA PRO A 47 -21.38 18.88 21.89
C PRO A 47 -20.72 17.54 22.23
N PRO A 48 -20.56 16.64 21.24
CA PRO A 48 -19.86 15.39 21.48
C PRO A 48 -18.45 15.70 22.00
N VAL A 49 -18.13 15.16 23.18
CA VAL A 49 -16.78 15.20 23.72
C VAL A 49 -15.91 14.34 22.82
N ILE A 50 -14.99 14.96 22.08
CA ILE A 50 -14.00 14.25 21.28
C ILE A 50 -12.96 13.71 22.26
N ILE A 51 -13.05 12.43 22.59
CA ILE A 51 -11.98 11.71 23.31
C ILE A 51 -10.95 11.34 22.25
N GLU A 52 -9.86 12.11 22.14
CA GLU A 52 -8.74 11.73 21.29
C GLU A 52 -8.05 10.51 21.90
N GLU A 53 -8.09 9.37 21.21
CA GLU A 53 -7.33 8.19 21.61
C GLU A 53 -5.82 8.49 21.54
N PRO A 54 -5.02 8.04 22.52
CA PRO A 54 -3.59 8.26 22.51
C PRO A 54 -2.96 7.57 21.29
N VAL A 55 -2.29 8.35 20.44
CA VAL A 55 -1.51 7.82 19.31
C VAL A 55 -0.34 7.02 19.85
N ILE A 56 -0.42 5.69 19.81
CA ILE A 56 0.70 4.81 20.17
C ILE A 56 1.74 4.93 19.03
N PRO A 57 2.98 5.37 19.30
CA PRO A 57 4.01 5.43 18.27
C PRO A 57 4.39 4.00 17.88
N VAL A 58 4.02 3.61 16.66
CA VAL A 58 4.49 2.35 16.07
C VAL A 58 5.95 2.55 15.69
N ASP A 59 6.86 1.78 16.27
CA ASP A 59 8.28 1.74 15.84
C ASP A 59 8.31 1.06 14.46
N TYR A 60 8.18 1.85 13.40
CA TYR A 60 8.28 1.37 12.03
C TYR A 60 9.70 1.61 11.54
N LYS A 61 10.38 0.52 11.17
CA LYS A 61 11.71 0.59 10.56
C LYS A 61 11.62 0.17 9.11
N VAL A 62 12.35 0.87 8.25
CA VAL A 62 12.43 0.56 6.83
C VAL A 62 13.88 0.37 6.41
N THR A 63 14.10 -0.38 5.33
CA THR A 63 15.42 -0.63 4.74
C THR A 63 15.32 -0.51 3.22
N ILE A 64 16.45 -0.39 2.53
CA ILE A 64 16.46 -0.37 1.07
C ILE A 64 16.99 -1.71 0.58
N GLN A 65 16.17 -2.48 -0.14
CA GLN A 65 16.61 -3.72 -0.75
C GLN A 65 17.20 -3.41 -2.13
N ILE A 66 18.39 -3.93 -2.40
CA ILE A 66 19.15 -3.69 -3.64
C ILE A 66 19.38 -4.97 -4.46
N GLY A 67 18.96 -6.12 -3.95
CA GLY A 67 19.07 -7.39 -4.65
C GLY A 67 18.52 -8.57 -3.86
N ALA A 68 18.17 -9.63 -4.58
CA ALA A 68 17.76 -10.91 -4.03
C ALA A 68 18.27 -12.05 -4.92
N PHE A 69 18.99 -13.02 -4.33
CA PHE A 69 19.69 -14.05 -5.07
C PHE A 69 19.34 -15.44 -4.55
N ARG A 70 19.23 -16.42 -5.45
CA ARG A 70 19.11 -17.85 -5.07
C ARG A 70 20.47 -18.46 -4.74
N ASP A 71 21.50 -18.05 -5.47
CA ASP A 71 22.87 -18.55 -5.33
C ASP A 71 23.65 -17.70 -4.32
N GLU A 72 24.23 -18.35 -3.32
CA GLU A 72 25.01 -17.69 -2.27
C GLU A 72 26.30 -17.05 -2.79
N THR A 73 26.97 -17.67 -3.76
CA THR A 73 28.22 -17.18 -4.34
C THR A 73 27.97 -15.86 -5.07
N LEU A 74 26.88 -15.79 -5.85
CA LEU A 74 26.46 -14.56 -6.52
C LEU A 74 26.06 -13.49 -5.49
N ALA A 75 25.33 -13.89 -4.44
CA ALA A 75 24.96 -12.98 -3.36
C ALA A 75 26.20 -12.39 -2.66
N ASN A 76 27.22 -13.21 -2.41
CA ASN A 76 28.48 -12.78 -1.79
C ASN A 76 29.24 -11.79 -2.66
N ALA A 77 29.37 -12.08 -3.96
CA ALA A 77 30.03 -11.18 -4.90
C ALA A 77 29.31 -9.83 -4.98
N PHE A 78 27.97 -9.85 -5.06
CA PHE A 78 27.16 -8.64 -5.10
C PHE A 78 27.24 -7.84 -3.79
N TYR A 79 27.17 -8.52 -2.65
CA TYR A 79 27.29 -7.92 -1.31
C TYR A 79 28.63 -7.20 -1.14
N SER A 80 29.74 -7.88 -1.45
CA SER A 80 31.08 -7.29 -1.36
C SER A 80 31.24 -6.09 -2.29
N LYS A 81 30.67 -6.14 -3.50
CA LYS A 81 30.65 -4.98 -4.40
C LYS A 81 29.89 -3.81 -3.78
N ALA A 82 28.71 -4.06 -3.23
CA ALA A 82 27.88 -3.03 -2.60
C ALA A 82 28.56 -2.36 -1.41
N GLN A 83 29.27 -3.10 -0.57
CA GLN A 83 30.02 -2.55 0.56
C GLN A 83 31.12 -1.56 0.15
N ASN A 84 31.71 -1.74 -1.04
CA ASN A 84 32.76 -0.86 -1.54
C ASN A 84 32.21 0.40 -2.22
N VAL A 85 30.99 0.33 -2.74
CA VAL A 85 30.36 1.43 -3.50
C VAL A 85 29.50 2.31 -2.59
N LEU A 86 28.76 1.71 -1.66
CA LEU A 86 27.80 2.40 -0.81
C LEU A 86 28.43 2.77 0.53
N SER A 87 28.20 4.01 0.97
CA SER A 87 28.75 4.50 2.24
C SER A 87 28.00 3.99 3.47
N MET A 88 26.78 3.46 3.31
CA MET A 88 26.01 2.90 4.41
C MET A 88 26.25 1.41 4.58
N ARG A 89 25.95 0.94 5.80
CA ARG A 89 25.97 -0.47 6.13
C ARG A 89 25.08 -1.26 5.19
N VAL A 90 25.68 -2.25 4.54
CA VAL A 90 24.99 -3.27 3.75
C VAL A 90 24.88 -4.53 4.61
N ASP A 91 23.71 -5.16 4.62
CA ASP A 91 23.46 -6.43 5.29
C ASP A 91 23.02 -7.48 4.27
N LYS A 92 23.43 -8.74 4.47
CA LYS A 92 22.99 -9.90 3.70
C LYS A 92 22.22 -10.84 4.62
N THR A 93 20.99 -11.16 4.27
CA THR A 93 20.11 -12.03 5.07
C THR A 93 19.55 -13.16 4.20
N LEU A 94 19.48 -14.38 4.74
CA LEU A 94 18.77 -15.49 4.10
C LEU A 94 17.34 -15.49 4.62
N ASP A 95 16.37 -15.20 3.76
CA ASP A 95 14.97 -15.32 4.11
C ASP A 95 14.54 -16.79 3.98
N ARG A 96 14.06 -17.35 5.10
CA ARG A 96 13.66 -18.77 5.19
C ARG A 96 12.35 -19.07 4.47
N ASN A 97 11.55 -18.06 4.17
CA ASN A 97 10.25 -18.24 3.52
C ASN A 97 10.38 -18.47 2.02
N ASP A 98 11.28 -17.73 1.36
CA ASP A 98 11.49 -17.81 -0.10
C ASP A 98 12.84 -18.44 -0.48
N GLY A 99 13.73 -18.67 0.50
CA GLY A 99 15.06 -19.23 0.28
C GLY A 99 16.00 -18.29 -0.47
N LEU A 100 15.76 -16.98 -0.42
CA LEU A 100 16.55 -15.97 -1.11
C LEU A 100 17.52 -15.26 -0.17
N PHE A 101 18.73 -15.04 -0.65
CA PHE A 101 19.70 -14.13 -0.06
C PHE A 101 19.33 -12.69 -0.44
N LYS A 102 18.75 -11.95 0.51
CA LYS A 102 18.35 -10.56 0.36
C LYS A 102 19.48 -9.66 0.81
N ILE A 103 19.80 -8.67 -0.02
CA ILE A 103 20.84 -7.69 0.24
C ILE A 103 20.16 -6.35 0.45
N THR A 104 20.37 -5.78 1.63
CA THR A 104 19.70 -4.57 2.09
C THR A 104 20.71 -3.54 2.56
N VAL A 105 20.32 -2.27 2.52
CA VAL A 105 21.19 -1.13 2.83
C VAL A 105 20.49 -0.21 3.82
N GLY A 106 21.17 0.02 4.94
CA GLY A 106 20.71 0.90 6.01
C GLY A 106 19.44 0.41 6.71
N VAL A 107 19.15 1.05 7.83
CA VAL A 107 17.89 0.93 8.55
C VAL A 107 17.48 2.35 8.91
N PHE A 108 16.24 2.70 8.63
CA PHE A 108 15.71 4.05 8.79
C PHE A 108 14.42 4.02 9.60
N ASP A 109 14.25 5.00 10.48
CA ASP A 109 13.02 5.17 11.27
C ASP A 109 11.97 6.02 10.54
N LYS A 110 12.30 6.54 9.34
CA LYS A 110 11.41 7.36 8.52
C LYS A 110 11.52 6.99 7.05
N ILE A 111 10.36 6.85 6.40
CA ILE A 111 10.30 6.54 4.96
C ILE A 111 10.96 7.63 4.12
N ASP A 112 10.85 8.89 4.51
CA ASP A 112 11.47 10.02 3.80
C ASP A 112 13.00 9.94 3.82
N ALA A 113 13.58 9.52 4.94
CA ALA A 113 15.03 9.34 5.05
C ALA A 113 15.52 8.21 4.12
N ALA A 114 14.77 7.11 4.05
CA ALA A 114 15.05 6.02 3.12
C ALA A 114 14.91 6.46 1.66
N ASN A 115 13.85 7.20 1.31
CA ASN A 115 13.63 7.71 -0.05
C ASN A 115 14.73 8.68 -0.51
N ASN A 116 15.21 9.54 0.40
CA ASN A 116 16.32 10.44 0.10
C ASN A 116 17.60 9.66 -0.21
N TYR A 117 17.90 8.60 0.55
CA TYR A 117 19.08 7.78 0.30
C TYR A 117 18.91 6.84 -0.90
N LEU A 118 17.70 6.36 -1.18
CA LEU A 118 17.40 5.50 -2.33
C LEU A 118 17.89 6.14 -3.64
N ARG A 119 17.76 7.46 -3.78
CA ARG A 119 18.27 8.19 -4.95
C ARG A 119 19.78 8.02 -5.12
N THR A 120 20.54 8.08 -4.03
CA THR A 120 21.98 7.84 -4.02
C THR A 120 22.31 6.40 -4.42
N VAL A 121 21.55 5.43 -3.90
CA VAL A 121 21.69 4.01 -4.23
C VAL A 121 21.43 3.76 -5.73
N ILE A 122 20.38 4.34 -6.28
CA ILE A 122 20.06 4.26 -7.71
C ILE A 122 21.17 4.88 -8.55
N ASN A 123 21.64 6.08 -8.18
CA ASN A 123 22.74 6.77 -8.88
C ASN A 123 24.07 6.02 -8.79
N ALA A 124 24.26 5.20 -7.76
CA ALA A 124 25.42 4.33 -7.60
C ALA A 124 25.38 3.06 -8.48
N GLY A 125 24.29 2.85 -9.22
CA GLY A 125 24.14 1.76 -10.20
C GLY A 125 23.19 0.64 -9.78
N TYR A 126 22.43 0.82 -8.69
CA TYR A 126 21.43 -0.13 -8.21
C TYR A 126 20.02 0.35 -8.60
N SER A 127 19.71 0.29 -9.90
CA SER A 127 18.49 0.91 -10.45
C SER A 127 17.18 0.21 -10.06
N ASP A 128 17.26 -1.06 -9.66
CA ASP A 128 16.14 -1.87 -9.17
C ASP A 128 15.96 -1.78 -7.65
N ALA A 129 16.70 -0.90 -6.98
CA ALA A 129 16.57 -0.70 -5.54
C ALA A 129 15.20 -0.14 -5.16
N PHE A 130 14.68 -0.59 -4.01
CA PHE A 130 13.40 -0.12 -3.48
C PHE A 130 13.37 -0.13 -1.95
N VAL A 131 12.53 0.72 -1.37
CA VAL A 131 12.30 0.75 0.10
C VAL A 131 11.39 -0.41 0.49
N ARG A 132 11.72 -1.08 1.58
CA ARG A 132 10.97 -2.21 2.16
C ARG A 132 10.84 -2.03 3.67
N ASP A 133 9.69 -2.40 4.21
CA ASP A 133 9.51 -2.46 5.65
C ASP A 133 10.39 -3.55 6.26
N LEU A 134 10.94 -3.24 7.44
CA LEU A 134 11.59 -4.20 8.32
C LEU A 134 10.51 -4.71 9.28
N LYS A 135 10.08 -5.96 9.07
CA LYS A 135 9.15 -6.67 9.96
C LYS A 135 9.90 -7.45 11.03
#